data_AF-A0A7K3Z6N9-F1
#
_entry.id   AF-A0A7K3Z6N9-F1
#
_cell.length_a   1.000
_cell.length_b   1.000
_cell.length_c   1.000
_cell.angle_alpha   90.00
_cell.angle_beta   90.00
_cell.angle_gamma   90.00
#
_symmetry.space_group_name_H-M   'P 1'
#
loop_
_entity.id
_entity.type
_entity.pdbx_description
1 polymer ?
#
loop_
_entity_poly.entity_id
_entity_poly.type
_entity_poly.pdbx_seq_one_letter_code
_entity_poly.pdbx_strand_id
1 'polypeptide(L)'
;MNKKTLTISAVIILLVVIVAYAFSSSLLNVWSPQGRTEPVFNYNFAGISLHSLLSEEAQFVNDTDVNWIRIDIFEDVNSSIVNAKSYGFKVLGILDSWTMNYALNFTITEWTNNVTYYVSRYADFVDAWEIWNEPANANLTLALCNLKLVDENGSIIQQNMSQIVDFYYSMAQTAYTIIRQYDPEAEIVLFGGLNLWSGGDPNLDVDKEFAKQLAAKDIQSYGDAISVHAYSWGKYNNLSTWEGYSDSLSYYKKLFSNLEFWVTETGYPENQEGETIQAQYLSDAYDYFQGKVTHMFWYSL
;
A
#
# COMPACT_ATOMS: atom_id res chain seq x y z
N MET A 1 -64.74 6.87 -40.57
CA MET A 1 -63.83 7.99 -40.23
C MET A 1 -63.47 8.74 -41.49
N ASN A 2 -63.67 10.06 -41.53
CA ASN A 2 -63.33 10.86 -42.72
C ASN A 2 -61.80 10.87 -42.91
N LYS A 3 -61.32 10.75 -44.16
CA LYS A 3 -59.88 10.79 -44.50
C LYS A 3 -59.16 11.95 -43.82
N LYS A 4 -59.80 13.13 -43.71
CA LYS A 4 -59.24 14.29 -42.98
C LYS A 4 -58.95 14.01 -41.51
N THR A 5 -59.84 13.30 -40.82
CA THR A 5 -59.65 12.95 -39.40
C THR A 5 -58.51 11.94 -39.22
N LEU A 6 -58.36 11.01 -40.16
CA LEU A 6 -57.27 10.03 -40.14
C LEU A 6 -55.90 10.69 -40.35
N THR A 7 -55.83 11.67 -41.27
CA THR A 7 -54.60 12.42 -41.54
C THR A 7 -54.18 13.30 -40.35
N ILE A 8 -55.14 13.95 -39.69
CA ILE A 8 -54.86 14.78 -38.50
C ILE A 8 -54.36 13.91 -37.34
N SER A 9 -54.98 12.77 -37.08
CA SER A 9 -54.53 11.84 -36.04
C SER A 9 -53.12 11.27 -36.32
N ALA A 10 -52.80 10.95 -37.58
CA ALA A 10 -51.48 10.47 -37.96
C ALA A 10 -50.38 11.54 -37.77
N VAL A 11 -50.68 12.80 -38.10
CA VAL A 11 -49.74 13.92 -37.90
C VAL A 11 -49.50 14.21 -36.42
N ILE A 12 -50.55 14.13 -35.58
CA ILE A 12 -50.42 14.33 -34.13
C ILE A 12 -49.57 13.21 -33.52
N ILE A 13 -49.80 11.95 -33.90
CA ILE A 13 -49.00 10.82 -33.39
C ILE A 13 -47.54 10.97 -33.80
N LEU A 14 -47.26 11.35 -35.05
CA LEU A 14 -45.90 11.59 -35.52
C LEU A 14 -45.20 12.72 -34.75
N LEU A 15 -45.91 13.81 -34.47
CA LEU A 15 -45.38 14.91 -33.65
C LEU A 15 -45.09 14.49 -32.21
N VAL A 16 -45.97 13.70 -31.59
CA VAL A 16 -45.75 13.16 -30.23
C VAL A 16 -44.53 12.24 -30.20
N VAL A 17 -44.36 11.39 -31.21
CA VAL A 17 -43.18 10.50 -31.32
C VAL A 17 -41.89 11.30 -31.52
N ILE A 18 -41.90 12.35 -32.36
CA ILE A 18 -40.72 13.21 -32.59
C ILE A 18 -40.37 13.97 -31.30
N VAL A 19 -41.35 14.52 -30.59
CA VAL A 19 -41.13 15.22 -29.31
C VAL A 19 -40.63 14.24 -28.25
N ALA A 20 -41.21 13.05 -28.14
CA ALA A 20 -40.76 12.02 -27.21
C ALA A 20 -39.32 11.56 -27.51
N TYR A 21 -38.94 11.44 -28.79
CA TYR A 21 -37.59 11.09 -29.21
C TYR A 21 -36.59 12.23 -28.96
N ALA A 22 -36.99 13.48 -29.20
CA ALA A 22 -36.17 14.65 -28.86
C ALA A 22 -35.94 14.75 -27.34
N PHE A 23 -36.97 14.52 -26.53
CA PHE A 23 -36.84 14.50 -25.08
C PHE A 23 -36.03 13.31 -24.55
N SER A 24 -36.18 12.10 -25.11
CA SER A 24 -35.37 10.95 -24.71
C SER A 24 -33.89 11.12 -25.07
N SER A 25 -33.59 11.70 -26.25
CA SER A 25 -32.21 12.00 -26.64
C SER A 25 -31.57 13.10 -25.77
N SER A 26 -32.34 14.08 -25.31
CA SER A 26 -31.84 15.10 -24.35
C SER A 26 -31.65 14.54 -22.95
N LEU A 27 -32.48 13.60 -22.48
CA LEU A 27 -32.31 12.94 -21.18
C LEU A 27 -31.13 11.97 -21.18
N LEU A 28 -30.86 11.29 -22.30
CA LEU A 28 -29.67 10.44 -22.46
C LEU A 28 -28.36 11.26 -22.52
N ASN A 29 -28.40 12.49 -23.05
CA ASN A 29 -27.23 13.37 -23.06
C ASN A 29 -26.99 14.11 -21.73
N VAL A 30 -28.00 14.26 -20.87
CA VAL A 30 -27.82 14.78 -19.49
C VAL A 30 -27.25 13.69 -18.57
N TRP A 31 -27.33 12.42 -18.95
CA TRP A 31 -26.79 11.26 -18.23
C TRP A 31 -25.59 10.59 -18.93
N SER A 32 -25.11 11.20 -20.01
CA SER A 32 -23.77 10.93 -20.52
C SER A 32 -22.81 11.69 -19.60
N PRO A 33 -21.85 11.03 -18.93
CA PRO A 33 -20.80 11.71 -18.17
C PRO A 33 -19.79 12.40 -19.11
N GLN A 34 -20.26 13.12 -20.13
CA GLN A 34 -19.48 14.08 -20.91
C GLN A 34 -19.28 15.32 -20.04
N GLY A 35 -18.35 15.21 -19.11
CA GLY A 35 -18.03 16.27 -18.16
C GLY A 35 -17.03 15.88 -17.07
N ARG A 36 -16.76 14.58 -16.86
CA ARG A 36 -15.50 14.20 -16.21
C ARG A 36 -14.41 14.41 -17.25
N THR A 37 -13.71 15.53 -17.16
CA THR A 37 -12.30 15.52 -17.55
C THR A 37 -11.71 14.30 -16.83
N GLU A 38 -11.21 13.32 -17.58
CA GLU A 38 -10.44 12.21 -17.00
C GLU A 38 -9.54 12.80 -15.91
N PRO A 39 -9.62 12.33 -14.66
CA PRO A 39 -8.79 12.87 -13.61
C PRO A 39 -7.35 12.83 -14.14
N VAL A 40 -6.65 13.95 -14.07
CA VAL A 40 -5.21 13.96 -14.32
C VAL A 40 -4.59 13.25 -13.13
N PHE A 41 -4.63 11.92 -13.14
CA PHE A 41 -4.02 11.07 -12.14
C PHE A 41 -2.53 11.30 -12.24
N ASN A 42 -1.94 11.77 -11.14
CA ASN A 42 -0.50 11.86 -11.03
C ASN A 42 0.02 10.47 -10.71
N TYR A 43 0.27 9.63 -11.72
CA TYR A 43 0.73 8.25 -11.49
C TYR A 43 2.12 8.13 -10.86
N ASN A 44 2.83 9.25 -10.64
CA ASN A 44 4.16 9.21 -10.02
C ASN A 44 4.18 8.71 -8.57
N PHE A 45 3.01 8.66 -7.88
CA PHE A 45 2.89 8.05 -6.56
C PHE A 45 2.39 6.59 -6.60
N ALA A 46 2.01 6.08 -7.76
CA ALA A 46 1.40 4.76 -7.90
C ALA A 46 2.48 3.67 -7.93
N GLY A 47 2.25 2.65 -7.10
CA GLY A 47 3.04 1.45 -7.02
C GLY A 47 2.18 0.20 -7.04
N ILE A 48 2.82 -0.95 -7.22
CA ILE A 48 2.18 -2.26 -7.11
C ILE A 48 3.04 -3.19 -6.24
N SER A 49 2.40 -3.87 -5.29
CA SER A 49 3.01 -4.93 -4.51
C SER A 49 2.95 -6.23 -5.29
N LEU A 50 4.04 -7.00 -5.25
CA LEU A 50 4.19 -8.23 -6.01
C LEU A 50 5.04 -9.25 -5.26
N HIS A 51 4.77 -10.53 -5.50
CA HIS A 51 5.55 -11.64 -4.93
C HIS A 51 6.73 -12.04 -5.82
N SER A 52 6.59 -11.84 -7.12
CA SER A 52 7.62 -12.02 -8.13
C SER A 52 7.29 -11.13 -9.33
N LEU A 53 8.27 -10.88 -10.19
CA LEU A 53 8.04 -10.14 -11.43
C LEU A 53 8.73 -10.83 -12.61
N LEU A 54 7.95 -11.55 -13.41
CA LEU A 54 8.37 -12.09 -14.70
C LEU A 54 8.51 -10.97 -15.74
N SER A 55 9.21 -11.23 -16.85
CA SER A 55 9.45 -10.21 -17.86
C SER A 55 8.16 -9.78 -18.57
N GLU A 56 7.24 -10.71 -18.77
CA GLU A 56 5.91 -10.48 -19.35
C GLU A 56 5.01 -9.68 -18.40
N GLU A 57 5.08 -9.95 -17.09
CA GLU A 57 4.38 -9.19 -16.06
C GLU A 57 4.93 -7.77 -15.96
N ALA A 58 6.25 -7.60 -16.05
CA ALA A 58 6.89 -6.29 -16.06
C ALA A 58 6.44 -5.45 -17.26
N GLN A 59 6.31 -6.07 -18.43
CA GLN A 59 5.76 -5.41 -19.60
C GLN A 59 4.32 -4.95 -19.37
N PHE A 60 3.47 -5.83 -18.81
CA PHE A 60 2.08 -5.49 -18.50
C PHE A 60 1.98 -4.32 -17.51
N VAL A 61 2.76 -4.33 -16.43
CA VAL A 61 2.79 -3.23 -15.46
C VAL A 61 3.29 -1.93 -16.10
N ASN A 62 4.26 -2.00 -17.01
CA ASN A 62 4.82 -0.83 -17.70
C ASN A 62 3.77 -0.11 -18.57
N ASP A 63 2.71 -0.80 -18.97
CA ASP A 63 1.59 -0.22 -19.71
C ASP A 63 0.56 0.49 -18.81
N THR A 64 0.73 0.50 -17.47
CA THR A 64 -0.23 1.02 -16.48
C THR A 64 0.16 2.35 -15.82
N ASP A 65 1.18 3.05 -16.33
CA ASP A 65 1.78 4.27 -15.76
C ASP A 65 2.34 4.13 -14.32
N VAL A 66 2.28 2.94 -13.73
CA VAL A 66 2.94 2.58 -12.46
C VAL A 66 4.45 2.65 -12.63
N ASN A 67 5.13 3.29 -11.68
CA ASN A 67 6.59 3.46 -11.71
C ASN A 67 7.31 2.89 -10.49
N TRP A 68 6.58 2.40 -9.49
CA TRP A 68 7.12 1.72 -8.32
C TRP A 68 6.64 0.28 -8.22
N ILE A 69 7.53 -0.61 -7.79
CA ILE A 69 7.17 -1.94 -7.31
C ILE A 69 7.57 -2.10 -5.85
N ARG A 70 6.80 -2.90 -5.10
CA ARG A 70 7.13 -3.33 -3.75
C ARG A 70 7.26 -4.85 -3.71
N ILE A 71 8.35 -5.35 -3.15
CA ILE A 71 8.67 -6.78 -3.16
C ILE A 71 9.46 -7.21 -1.92
N ASP A 72 9.15 -8.41 -1.40
CA ASP A 72 9.95 -9.08 -0.37
C ASP A 72 11.35 -9.41 -0.87
N ILE A 73 12.37 -9.17 -0.05
CA ILE A 73 13.76 -9.45 -0.42
C ILE A 73 14.18 -10.81 0.15
N PHE A 74 14.60 -11.72 -0.73
CA PHE A 74 15.02 -13.08 -0.39
C PHE A 74 16.01 -13.63 -1.42
N GLU A 75 16.47 -14.86 -1.25
CA GLU A 75 17.56 -15.46 -2.05
C GLU A 75 17.29 -15.43 -3.56
N ASP A 76 16.04 -15.70 -3.99
CA ASP A 76 15.65 -15.83 -5.39
C ASP A 76 15.01 -14.57 -6.00
N VAL A 77 14.98 -13.44 -5.28
CA VAL A 77 14.33 -12.20 -5.75
C VAL A 77 15.03 -11.56 -6.97
N ASN A 78 16.25 -11.99 -7.28
CA ASN A 78 17.16 -11.33 -8.23
C ASN A 78 16.53 -11.13 -9.62
N SER A 79 15.79 -12.10 -10.15
CA SER A 79 15.15 -11.96 -11.47
C SER A 79 14.08 -10.87 -11.46
N SER A 80 13.29 -10.78 -10.39
CA SER A 80 12.23 -9.76 -10.26
C SER A 80 12.83 -8.35 -10.22
N ILE A 81 13.91 -8.16 -9.45
CA ILE A 81 14.61 -6.88 -9.35
C ILE A 81 15.24 -6.49 -10.70
N VAL A 82 15.91 -7.42 -11.38
CA VAL A 82 16.51 -7.16 -12.70
C VAL A 82 15.43 -6.81 -13.73
N ASN A 83 14.32 -7.54 -13.74
CA ASN A 83 13.19 -7.23 -14.62
C ASN A 83 12.64 -5.83 -14.31
N ALA A 84 12.45 -5.49 -13.04
CA ALA A 84 11.96 -4.18 -12.66
C ALA A 84 12.84 -3.04 -13.17
N LYS A 85 14.16 -3.14 -12.98
CA LYS A 85 15.10 -2.12 -13.49
C LYS A 85 15.17 -2.08 -15.02
N SER A 86 14.96 -3.21 -15.71
CA SER A 86 14.95 -3.24 -17.18
C SER A 86 13.79 -2.43 -17.79
N TYR A 87 12.69 -2.27 -17.05
CA TYR A 87 11.54 -1.42 -17.41
C TYR A 87 11.57 -0.05 -16.72
N GLY A 88 12.64 0.27 -15.97
CA GLY A 88 12.80 1.57 -15.32
C GLY A 88 11.93 1.79 -14.09
N PHE A 89 11.37 0.72 -13.50
CA PHE A 89 10.67 0.84 -12.22
C PHE A 89 11.65 1.16 -11.09
N LYS A 90 11.17 1.95 -10.14
CA LYS A 90 11.76 2.08 -8.82
C LYS A 90 11.32 0.90 -7.93
N VAL A 91 12.19 0.49 -7.03
CA VAL A 91 11.96 -0.69 -6.19
C VAL A 91 11.96 -0.32 -4.71
N LEU A 92 10.87 -0.65 -4.03
CA LEU A 92 10.78 -0.72 -2.57
C LEU A 92 11.02 -2.18 -2.14
N GLY A 93 12.20 -2.45 -1.58
CA GLY A 93 12.56 -3.78 -1.07
C GLY A 93 12.24 -3.94 0.41
N ILE A 94 11.57 -5.02 0.78
CA ILE A 94 11.21 -5.29 2.18
C ILE A 94 12.29 -6.15 2.84
N LEU A 95 12.86 -5.66 3.95
CA LEU A 95 13.77 -6.39 4.81
C LEU A 95 12.99 -6.98 5.99
N ASP A 96 12.57 -8.24 5.89
CA ASP A 96 11.72 -8.87 6.91
C ASP A 96 12.13 -10.33 7.22
N SER A 97 11.20 -11.13 7.76
CA SER A 97 11.33 -12.56 8.00
C SER A 97 11.83 -13.41 6.80
N TRP A 98 11.55 -13.01 5.55
CA TRP A 98 12.03 -13.72 4.36
C TRP A 98 13.55 -13.64 4.22
N THR A 99 14.13 -12.46 4.50
CA THR A 99 15.60 -12.28 4.53
C THR A 99 16.28 -13.18 5.56
N MET A 100 15.51 -13.68 6.52
CA MET A 100 15.96 -14.47 7.66
C MET A 100 15.67 -15.96 7.51
N ASN A 101 15.20 -16.40 6.34
CA ASN A 101 14.77 -17.78 6.09
C ASN A 101 13.75 -18.26 7.15
N TYR A 102 12.83 -17.37 7.55
CA TYR A 102 11.75 -17.64 8.50
C TYR A 102 12.20 -18.18 9.87
N ALA A 103 13.39 -17.79 10.32
CA ALA A 103 13.87 -18.14 11.65
C ALA A 103 12.89 -17.64 12.74
N LEU A 104 12.38 -18.57 13.56
CA LEU A 104 11.49 -18.23 14.68
C LEU A 104 12.25 -17.66 15.88
N ASN A 105 13.54 -17.97 15.98
CA ASN A 105 14.46 -17.36 16.93
C ASN A 105 15.20 -16.25 16.20
N PHE A 106 15.24 -15.06 16.80
CA PHE A 106 15.71 -13.87 16.11
C PHE A 106 16.69 -13.09 16.98
N THR A 107 17.92 -12.94 16.51
CA THR A 107 18.95 -12.09 17.11
C THR A 107 19.19 -10.84 16.29
N ILE A 108 19.67 -9.78 16.95
CA ILE A 108 20.12 -8.57 16.24
C ILE A 108 21.36 -8.85 15.35
N THR A 109 22.17 -9.85 15.70
CA THR A 109 23.34 -10.25 14.90
C THR A 109 22.91 -10.87 13.58
N GLU A 110 21.92 -11.76 13.58
CA GLU A 110 21.39 -12.34 12.34
C GLU A 110 20.76 -11.25 11.47
N TRP A 111 19.97 -10.34 12.07
CA TRP A 111 19.45 -9.16 11.37
C TRP A 111 20.57 -8.35 10.70
N THR A 112 21.61 -8.02 11.46
CA THR A 112 22.77 -7.25 10.96
C THR A 112 23.41 -7.94 9.75
N ASN A 113 23.61 -9.26 9.82
CA ASN A 113 24.23 -10.02 8.75
C ASN A 113 23.36 -10.06 7.48
N ASN A 114 22.06 -10.31 7.63
CA ASN A 114 21.16 -10.40 6.48
C ASN A 114 20.93 -9.03 5.84
N VAL A 115 20.72 -7.97 6.63
CA VAL A 115 20.63 -6.61 6.10
C VAL A 115 21.92 -6.23 5.38
N THR A 116 23.09 -6.52 5.96
CA THR A 116 24.38 -6.28 5.29
C THR A 116 24.46 -7.01 3.95
N TYR A 117 24.09 -8.30 3.93
CA TYR A 117 24.14 -9.11 2.72
C TYR A 117 23.22 -8.55 1.62
N TYR A 118 21.94 -8.34 1.92
CA TYR A 118 20.96 -7.93 0.91
C TYR A 118 21.15 -6.48 0.45
N VAL A 119 21.40 -5.55 1.37
CA VAL A 119 21.61 -4.14 1.03
C VAL A 119 22.88 -3.97 0.21
N SER A 120 24.01 -4.59 0.60
CA SER A 120 25.25 -4.49 -0.19
C SER A 120 25.12 -5.12 -1.58
N ARG A 121 24.30 -6.18 -1.71
CA ARG A 121 24.06 -6.86 -2.98
C ARG A 121 23.18 -6.07 -3.93
N TYR A 122 22.18 -5.37 -3.40
CA TYR A 122 21.12 -4.72 -4.19
C TYR A 122 21.13 -3.19 -4.14
N ALA A 123 22.18 -2.56 -3.59
CA ALA A 123 22.31 -1.10 -3.51
C ALA A 123 22.06 -0.38 -4.85
N ASP A 124 22.55 -0.93 -5.98
CA ASP A 124 22.34 -0.30 -7.30
C ASP A 124 20.94 -0.56 -7.90
N PHE A 125 20.12 -1.38 -7.24
CA PHE A 125 18.85 -1.88 -7.80
C PHE A 125 17.62 -1.52 -6.96
N VAL A 126 17.78 -1.30 -5.66
CA VAL A 126 16.69 -1.00 -4.73
C VAL A 126 16.75 0.47 -4.36
N ASP A 127 15.68 1.20 -4.66
CA ASP A 127 15.61 2.66 -4.50
C ASP A 127 15.14 3.06 -3.08
N ALA A 128 14.40 2.16 -2.40
CA ALA A 128 13.94 2.34 -1.04
C ALA A 128 13.89 1.01 -0.28
N TRP A 129 14.11 1.05 1.03
CA TRP A 129 14.09 -0.12 1.91
C TRP A 129 13.03 0.01 2.99
N GLU A 130 12.13 -0.97 3.07
CA GLU A 130 11.14 -1.08 4.14
C GLU A 130 11.65 -1.97 5.28
N ILE A 131 11.58 -1.44 6.51
CA ILE A 131 12.06 -2.15 7.69
C ILE A 131 10.93 -2.98 8.30
N TRP A 132 11.02 -4.29 8.08
CA TRP A 132 10.07 -5.33 8.47
C TRP A 132 8.74 -5.30 7.70
N ASN A 133 7.87 -6.28 7.97
CA ASN A 133 6.48 -6.32 7.52
C ASN A 133 5.53 -6.60 8.71
N GLU A 134 4.58 -5.70 8.94
CA GLU A 134 3.54 -5.73 9.98
C GLU A 134 4.05 -6.18 11.37
N PRO A 135 5.04 -5.49 11.98
CA PRO A 135 5.78 -5.95 13.16
C PRO A 135 4.90 -6.16 14.40
N ALA A 136 3.81 -5.43 14.53
CA ALA A 136 2.93 -5.47 15.70
C ALA A 136 1.62 -6.26 15.45
N ASN A 137 1.43 -6.84 14.26
CA ASN A 137 0.23 -7.61 13.95
C ASN A 137 0.25 -8.99 14.62
N ALA A 138 -0.42 -9.10 15.77
CA ALA A 138 -0.49 -10.34 16.55
C ALA A 138 -1.15 -11.52 15.82
N ASN A 139 -1.84 -11.30 14.69
CA ASN A 139 -2.44 -12.38 13.90
C ASN A 139 -1.48 -13.04 12.90
N LEU A 140 -0.32 -12.42 12.64
CA LEU A 140 0.67 -12.98 11.72
C LEU A 140 1.73 -13.78 12.47
N THR A 141 1.93 -15.05 12.10
CA THR A 141 2.93 -15.91 12.72
C THR A 141 4.35 -15.32 12.71
N LEU A 142 4.68 -14.55 11.67
CA LEU A 142 5.99 -13.97 11.45
C LEU A 142 6.06 -12.47 11.79
N ALA A 143 5.01 -11.89 12.38
CA ALA A 143 5.11 -10.56 12.97
C ALA A 143 6.15 -10.57 14.11
N LEU A 144 6.88 -9.47 14.25
CA LEU A 144 7.92 -9.33 15.26
C LEU A 144 7.38 -9.59 16.68
N CYS A 145 6.14 -9.20 16.96
CA CYS A 145 5.47 -9.44 18.22
C CYS A 145 5.21 -10.93 18.55
N ASN A 146 5.31 -11.82 17.56
CA ASN A 146 5.10 -13.26 17.69
C ASN A 146 6.39 -14.10 17.59
N LEU A 147 7.52 -13.48 17.23
CA LEU A 147 8.81 -14.17 17.19
C LEU A 147 9.37 -14.45 18.59
N LYS A 148 10.46 -15.22 18.67
CA LYS A 148 11.25 -15.36 19.90
C LYS A 148 12.53 -14.58 19.76
N LEU A 149 12.52 -13.36 20.27
CA LEU A 149 13.75 -12.59 20.35
C LEU A 149 14.69 -13.25 21.37
N VAL A 150 15.94 -13.48 20.98
CA VAL A 150 16.96 -14.09 21.83
C VAL A 150 18.23 -13.26 21.85
N ASP A 151 18.95 -13.30 22.97
CA ASP A 151 20.30 -12.73 23.07
C ASP A 151 21.35 -13.63 22.41
N GLU A 152 22.60 -13.17 22.40
CA GLU A 152 23.76 -13.91 21.86
C GLU A 152 24.01 -15.27 22.55
N ASN A 153 23.46 -15.48 23.75
CA ASN A 153 23.57 -16.72 24.49
C ASN A 153 22.35 -17.64 24.30
N GLY A 154 21.39 -17.24 23.46
CA GLY A 154 20.14 -17.98 23.20
C GLY A 154 19.07 -17.80 24.28
N SER A 155 19.22 -16.86 25.21
CA SER A 155 18.21 -16.56 26.23
C SER A 155 17.12 -15.67 25.66
N ILE A 156 15.85 -15.96 25.96
CA ILE A 156 14.70 -15.19 25.47
C ILE A 156 14.69 -13.79 26.08
N ILE A 157 14.66 -12.76 25.23
CA ILE A 157 14.61 -11.34 25.64
C ILE A 157 13.21 -10.73 25.52
N GLN A 158 12.25 -11.40 24.89
CA GLN A 158 10.89 -10.89 24.68
C GLN A 158 9.87 -11.49 25.65
N GLN A 159 9.14 -10.60 26.34
CA GLN A 159 8.01 -10.93 27.23
C GLN A 159 6.89 -9.87 27.20
N ASN A 160 7.11 -8.69 26.59
CA ASN A 160 6.11 -7.62 26.51
C ASN A 160 6.40 -6.62 25.37
N MET A 161 5.45 -5.68 25.16
CA MET A 161 5.53 -4.65 24.12
C MET A 161 6.78 -3.76 24.19
N SER A 162 7.24 -3.37 25.39
CA SER A 162 8.42 -2.52 25.54
C SER A 162 9.67 -3.18 24.97
N GLN A 163 9.81 -4.49 25.13
CA GLN A 163 10.95 -5.24 24.59
C GLN A 163 10.87 -5.38 23.06
N ILE A 164 9.66 -5.55 22.52
CA ILE A 164 9.43 -5.54 21.05
C ILE A 164 9.81 -4.16 20.48
N VAL A 165 9.41 -3.08 21.15
CA VAL A 165 9.76 -1.70 20.78
C VAL A 165 11.27 -1.46 20.81
N ASP A 166 11.95 -1.84 21.90
CA ASP A 166 13.40 -1.67 22.03
C ASP A 166 14.16 -2.45 20.95
N PHE A 167 13.63 -3.62 20.61
CA PHE A 167 14.24 -4.47 19.62
C PHE A 167 14.01 -3.95 18.18
N TYR A 168 12.79 -3.53 17.83
CA TYR A 168 12.52 -2.87 16.55
C TYR A 168 13.35 -1.59 16.39
N TYR A 169 13.50 -0.80 17.46
CA TYR A 169 14.36 0.38 17.47
C TYR A 169 15.82 0.03 17.10
N SER A 170 16.34 -1.05 17.68
CA SER A 170 17.69 -1.55 17.39
C SER A 170 17.82 -2.04 15.94
N MET A 171 16.78 -2.70 15.41
CA MET A 171 16.73 -3.13 14.02
C MET A 171 16.79 -1.93 13.06
N ALA A 172 15.95 -0.92 13.28
CA ALA A 172 15.90 0.29 12.46
C ALA A 172 17.23 1.06 12.49
N GLN A 173 17.82 1.26 13.67
CA GLN A 173 19.13 1.90 13.81
C GLN A 173 20.24 1.15 13.05
N THR A 174 20.23 -0.18 13.16
CA THR A 174 21.21 -1.04 12.47
C THR A 174 21.03 -0.96 10.96
N ALA A 175 19.80 -1.09 10.48
CA ALA A 175 19.48 -1.01 9.06
C ALA A 175 19.82 0.36 8.48
N TYR A 176 19.47 1.45 9.17
CA TYR A 176 19.85 2.81 8.79
C TYR A 176 21.36 2.95 8.58
N THR A 177 22.15 2.46 9.53
CA THR A 177 23.62 2.57 9.46
C THR A 177 24.18 1.81 8.25
N ILE A 178 23.67 0.60 8.00
CA ILE A 178 24.11 -0.23 6.87
C ILE A 178 23.65 0.36 5.54
N ILE A 179 22.38 0.77 5.42
CA ILE A 179 21.83 1.36 4.20
C ILE A 179 22.62 2.60 3.83
N ARG A 180 22.79 3.56 4.75
CA ARG A 180 23.56 4.78 4.48
C ARG A 180 25.04 4.51 4.15
N GLN A 181 25.60 3.38 4.56
CA GLN A 181 26.97 2.98 4.20
C GLN A 181 27.08 2.54 2.73
N TYR A 182 26.11 1.79 2.23
CA TYR A 182 26.16 1.21 0.87
C TYR A 182 25.44 2.07 -0.17
N ASP A 183 24.33 2.70 0.23
CA ASP A 183 23.55 3.64 -0.58
C ASP A 183 23.06 4.80 0.30
N PRO A 184 23.80 5.93 0.31
CA PRO A 184 23.40 7.10 1.09
C PRO A 184 22.15 7.80 0.56
N GLU A 185 21.69 7.52 -0.67
CA GLU A 185 20.53 8.16 -1.30
C GLU A 185 19.25 7.33 -1.17
N ALA A 186 19.35 6.03 -0.85
CA ALA A 186 18.18 5.18 -0.64
C ALA A 186 17.25 5.74 0.46
N GLU A 187 15.94 5.66 0.21
CA GLU A 187 14.92 6.01 1.20
C GLU A 187 14.72 4.86 2.18
N ILE A 188 14.48 5.19 3.45
CA ILE A 188 14.24 4.21 4.51
C ILE A 188 12.81 4.36 5.04
N VAL A 189 11.99 3.34 4.82
CA VAL A 189 10.58 3.31 5.19
C VAL A 189 10.40 2.48 6.46
N LEU A 190 9.95 3.12 7.53
CA LEU A 190 9.77 2.50 8.84
C LEU A 190 8.41 1.78 8.95
N PHE A 191 8.33 0.91 9.95
CA PHE A 191 7.18 0.17 10.46
C PHE A 191 6.60 -0.95 9.61
N GLY A 192 6.92 -1.07 8.32
CA GLY A 192 6.48 -2.25 7.56
C GLY A 192 4.96 -2.41 7.42
N GLY A 193 4.17 -1.35 7.63
CA GLY A 193 2.72 -1.40 7.48
C GLY A 193 1.93 -1.28 8.77
N LEU A 194 1.86 -0.08 9.36
CA LEU A 194 0.90 0.19 10.44
C LEU A 194 -0.52 0.24 9.88
N ASN A 195 -1.47 -0.42 10.54
CA ASN A 195 -2.86 -0.43 10.07
C ASN A 195 -3.47 0.99 10.12
N LEU A 196 -4.13 1.40 9.03
CA LEU A 196 -5.00 2.58 9.04
C LEU A 196 -6.41 2.23 9.53
N TRP A 197 -6.85 1.00 9.29
CA TRP A 197 -8.15 0.50 9.71
C TRP A 197 -8.11 -1.02 9.92
N SER A 198 -8.82 -1.48 10.94
CA SER A 198 -8.85 -2.90 11.34
C SER A 198 -10.28 -3.47 11.32
N GLY A 199 -11.23 -2.81 10.65
CA GLY A 199 -12.62 -3.28 10.58
C GLY A 199 -13.38 -3.28 11.92
N GLY A 200 -12.80 -2.65 12.96
CA GLY A 200 -13.27 -2.65 14.36
C GLY A 200 -12.50 -3.59 15.30
N ASP A 201 -11.43 -4.24 14.84
CA ASP A 201 -10.57 -5.12 15.64
C ASP A 201 -9.55 -4.33 16.49
N PRO A 202 -9.25 -4.73 17.74
CA PRO A 202 -8.20 -4.12 18.57
C PRO A 202 -6.79 -4.05 17.98
N ASN A 203 -6.46 -4.72 16.86
CA ASN A 203 -5.12 -4.63 16.24
C ASN A 203 -4.65 -3.19 15.98
N LEU A 204 -5.58 -2.29 15.64
CA LEU A 204 -5.26 -0.86 15.42
C LEU A 204 -4.72 -0.18 16.68
N ASP A 205 -5.22 -0.55 17.86
CA ASP A 205 -4.74 0.03 19.12
C ASP A 205 -3.33 -0.47 19.46
N VAL A 206 -3.01 -1.72 19.11
CA VAL A 206 -1.67 -2.30 19.27
C VAL A 206 -0.66 -1.56 18.40
N ASP A 207 -0.98 -1.34 17.12
CA ASP A 207 -0.12 -0.58 16.20
C ASP A 207 0.08 0.87 16.66
N LYS A 208 -0.99 1.52 17.15
CA LYS A 208 -0.90 2.89 17.66
C LYS A 208 -0.02 2.98 18.90
N GLU A 209 -0.14 2.05 19.83
CA GLU A 209 0.71 2.03 21.03
C GLU A 209 2.17 1.70 20.68
N PHE A 210 2.41 0.75 19.76
CA PHE A 210 3.74 0.44 19.25
C PHE A 210 4.40 1.68 18.61
N ALA A 211 3.69 2.35 17.69
CA ALA A 211 4.15 3.57 17.04
C ALA A 211 4.43 4.70 18.05
N LYS A 212 3.54 4.90 19.02
CA LYS A 212 3.70 5.93 20.06
C LYS A 212 4.95 5.69 20.93
N GLN A 213 5.23 4.45 21.33
CA GLN A 213 6.43 4.15 22.11
C GLN A 213 7.70 4.34 21.28
N LEU A 214 7.69 3.99 20.00
CA LEU A 214 8.83 4.25 19.10
C LEU A 214 9.03 5.75 18.82
N ALA A 215 7.96 6.53 18.68
CA ALA A 215 8.02 7.99 18.57
C ALA A 215 8.67 8.62 19.81
N ALA A 216 8.33 8.13 21.01
CA ALA A 216 8.95 8.58 22.27
C ALA A 216 10.46 8.27 22.36
N LYS A 217 10.96 7.37 21.53
CA LYS A 217 12.39 7.03 21.41
C LYS A 217 13.10 7.75 20.26
N ASP A 218 12.40 8.66 19.56
CA ASP A 218 12.92 9.38 18.40
C ASP A 218 13.33 8.45 17.24
N ILE A 219 12.55 7.39 16.99
CA ILE A 219 12.77 6.46 15.87
C ILE A 219 12.88 7.16 14.51
N GLN A 220 12.24 8.32 14.36
CA GLN A 220 12.23 9.13 13.14
C GLN A 220 13.63 9.58 12.69
N SER A 221 14.63 9.55 13.57
CA SER A 221 16.02 9.81 13.21
C SER A 221 16.65 8.71 12.32
N TYR A 222 15.96 7.59 12.10
CA TYR A 222 16.45 6.44 11.33
C TYR A 222 15.61 6.11 10.09
N GLY A 223 14.70 6.99 9.68
CA GLY A 223 13.85 6.79 8.51
C GLY A 223 13.51 8.08 7.81
N ASP A 224 13.09 7.96 6.56
CA ASP A 224 12.63 9.07 5.71
C ASP A 224 11.09 9.08 5.60
N ALA A 225 10.48 7.89 5.72
CA ALA A 225 9.04 7.69 5.65
C ALA A 225 8.55 6.68 6.70
N ILE A 226 7.24 6.65 6.91
CA ILE A 226 6.55 5.52 7.53
C ILE A 226 5.66 4.82 6.53
N SER A 227 5.57 3.51 6.70
CA SER A 227 4.67 2.64 5.95
C SER A 227 3.38 2.38 6.73
N VAL A 228 2.25 2.45 6.02
CA VAL A 228 0.91 2.16 6.53
C VAL A 228 0.15 1.24 5.59
N HIS A 229 -0.68 0.36 6.14
CA HIS A 229 -1.54 -0.55 5.38
C HIS A 229 -3.00 -0.11 5.46
N ALA A 230 -3.64 0.03 4.30
CA ALA A 230 -4.99 0.57 4.15
C ALA A 230 -5.95 -0.47 3.61
N TYR A 231 -6.16 -1.57 4.34
CA TYR A 231 -7.16 -2.57 3.98
C TYR A 231 -8.56 -2.16 4.43
N SER A 232 -9.56 -2.33 3.57
CA SER A 232 -10.95 -1.97 3.87
C SER A 232 -11.72 -3.06 4.61
N TRP A 233 -11.13 -4.26 4.71
CA TRP A 233 -11.72 -5.44 5.36
C TRP A 233 -13.15 -5.75 4.87
N GLY A 234 -13.38 -5.59 3.56
CA GLY A 234 -14.67 -5.84 2.93
C GLY A 234 -15.71 -4.73 3.15
N LYS A 235 -15.35 -3.62 3.80
CA LYS A 235 -16.28 -2.54 4.20
C LYS A 235 -15.98 -1.20 3.52
N TYR A 236 -15.47 -1.19 2.29
CA TYR A 236 -15.04 0.06 1.64
C TYR A 236 -16.18 1.04 1.33
N ASN A 237 -17.40 0.53 1.08
CA ASN A 237 -18.60 1.34 0.87
C ASN A 237 -19.15 1.98 2.16
N ASN A 238 -18.52 1.71 3.30
CA ASN A 238 -18.87 2.31 4.58
C ASN A 238 -18.04 3.57 4.82
N LEU A 239 -18.71 4.70 5.07
CA LEU A 239 -18.08 5.98 5.44
C LEU A 239 -17.06 5.81 6.59
N SER A 240 -17.31 4.89 7.53
CA SER A 240 -16.41 4.64 8.65
C SER A 240 -15.02 4.16 8.23
N THR A 241 -14.86 3.53 7.07
CA THR A 241 -13.56 3.06 6.58
C THR A 241 -12.66 4.25 6.22
N TRP A 242 -13.18 5.20 5.44
CA TRP A 242 -12.43 6.39 5.01
C TRP A 242 -12.21 7.39 6.16
N GLU A 243 -13.18 7.51 7.07
CA GLU A 243 -13.01 8.26 8.32
C GLU A 243 -11.93 7.62 9.19
N GLY A 244 -11.94 6.29 9.34
CA GLY A 244 -10.92 5.53 10.05
C GLY A 244 -9.51 5.73 9.48
N TYR A 245 -9.36 5.72 8.15
CA TYR A 245 -8.09 6.06 7.49
C TYR A 245 -7.65 7.49 7.84
N SER A 246 -8.57 8.45 7.78
CA SER A 246 -8.29 9.86 8.08
C SER A 246 -7.83 10.06 9.52
N ASP A 247 -8.49 9.38 10.45
CA ASP A 247 -8.20 9.44 11.89
C ASP A 247 -6.83 8.83 12.20
N SER A 248 -6.53 7.64 11.66
CA SER A 248 -5.25 6.97 11.87
C SER A 248 -4.10 7.72 11.20
N LEU A 249 -4.25 8.20 9.97
CA LEU A 249 -3.26 9.07 9.34
C LEU A 249 -3.00 10.34 10.16
N SER A 250 -4.06 10.99 10.65
CA SER A 250 -3.94 12.18 11.49
C SER A 250 -3.24 11.88 12.82
N TYR A 251 -3.49 10.70 13.39
CA TYR A 251 -2.81 10.22 14.59
C TYR A 251 -1.30 10.04 14.35
N TYR A 252 -0.94 9.28 13.31
CA TYR A 252 0.47 9.02 12.99
C TYR A 252 1.21 10.29 12.56
N LYS A 253 0.58 11.20 11.81
CA LYS A 253 1.19 12.51 11.44
C LYS A 253 1.51 13.39 12.65
N LYS A 254 0.77 13.25 13.76
CA LYS A 254 1.10 13.94 15.02
C LYS A 254 2.32 13.33 15.70
N LEU A 255 2.54 12.02 15.55
CA LEU A 255 3.70 11.33 16.11
C LEU A 255 4.98 11.54 15.27
N PHE A 256 4.83 11.58 13.95
CA PHE A 256 5.95 11.60 12.99
C PHE A 256 5.81 12.76 12.00
N SER A 257 5.82 13.99 12.51
CA SER A 257 5.57 15.19 11.69
C SER A 257 6.64 15.48 10.62
N ASN A 258 7.81 14.86 10.75
CA ASN A 258 8.96 15.06 9.87
C ASN A 258 9.16 13.93 8.86
N LEU A 259 8.34 12.89 8.92
CA LEU A 259 8.44 11.75 8.02
C LEU A 259 7.35 11.82 6.95
N GLU A 260 7.68 11.28 5.79
CA GLU A 260 6.71 11.01 4.76
C GLU A 260 5.81 9.82 5.11
N PHE A 261 4.73 9.66 4.34
CA PHE A 261 3.73 8.62 4.57
C PHE A 261 3.52 7.84 3.29
N TRP A 262 3.71 6.53 3.34
CA TRP A 262 3.59 5.62 2.21
C TRP A 262 2.51 4.58 2.53
N VAL A 263 1.52 4.43 1.66
CA VAL A 263 0.58 3.30 1.74
C VAL A 263 1.21 2.15 1.00
N THR A 264 1.94 1.28 1.69
CA THR A 264 2.70 0.18 1.07
C THR A 264 1.85 -1.04 0.77
N GLU A 265 0.64 -1.12 1.34
CA GLU A 265 -0.37 -2.07 0.92
C GLU A 265 -1.78 -1.49 1.04
N THR A 266 -2.54 -1.63 -0.03
CA THR A 266 -4.00 -1.48 -0.02
C THR A 266 -4.59 -2.36 -1.11
N GLY A 267 -5.75 -2.93 -0.87
CA GLY A 267 -6.38 -3.83 -1.82
C GLY A 267 -7.80 -4.17 -1.42
N TYR A 268 -8.54 -4.66 -2.39
CA TYR A 268 -9.82 -5.31 -2.17
C TYR A 268 -9.75 -6.70 -2.80
N PRO A 269 -9.93 -7.78 -2.03
CA PRO A 269 -9.91 -9.11 -2.59
C PRO A 269 -11.04 -9.23 -3.62
N GLU A 270 -10.80 -9.97 -4.71
CA GLU A 270 -11.87 -10.44 -5.59
C GLU A 270 -12.74 -11.41 -4.78
N ASN A 271 -13.68 -10.85 -4.00
CA ASN A 271 -14.62 -11.62 -3.22
C ASN A 271 -15.97 -11.70 -3.97
N GLN A 272 -17.00 -12.20 -3.29
CA GLN A 272 -18.33 -12.45 -3.84
C GLN A 272 -19.01 -11.24 -4.52
N GLU A 273 -18.48 -10.02 -4.37
CA GLU A 273 -19.03 -8.79 -4.96
C GLU A 273 -18.42 -8.45 -6.34
N GLY A 274 -17.36 -9.16 -6.77
CA GLY A 274 -16.82 -9.17 -8.14
C GLY A 274 -15.85 -8.04 -8.51
N GLU A 275 -15.26 -8.15 -9.71
CA GLU A 275 -14.25 -7.22 -10.26
C GLU A 275 -14.69 -5.75 -10.29
N THR A 276 -15.99 -5.48 -10.46
CA THR A 276 -16.52 -4.10 -10.48
C THR A 276 -16.28 -3.38 -9.16
N ILE A 277 -16.43 -4.08 -8.04
CA ILE A 277 -16.24 -3.53 -6.70
C ILE A 277 -14.76 -3.32 -6.41
N GLN A 278 -13.92 -4.27 -6.80
CA GLN A 278 -12.47 -4.13 -6.70
C GLN A 278 -11.98 -2.92 -7.52
N ALA A 279 -12.44 -2.76 -8.76
CA ALA A 279 -12.09 -1.63 -9.62
C ALA A 279 -12.59 -0.29 -9.04
N GLN A 280 -13.79 -0.26 -8.47
CA GLN A 280 -14.31 0.94 -7.79
C GLN A 280 -13.44 1.30 -6.57
N TYR A 281 -13.08 0.32 -5.74
CA TYR A 281 -12.20 0.56 -4.60
C TYR A 281 -10.82 1.04 -5.03
N LEU A 282 -10.23 0.45 -6.08
CA LEU A 282 -8.97 0.91 -6.66
C LEU A 282 -9.04 2.39 -7.02
N SER A 283 -10.06 2.80 -7.77
CA SER A 283 -10.29 4.20 -8.16
C SER A 283 -10.47 5.11 -6.94
N ASP A 284 -11.32 4.71 -6.00
CA ASP A 284 -11.61 5.51 -4.80
C ASP A 284 -10.39 5.64 -3.88
N ALA A 285 -9.57 4.60 -3.77
CA ALA A 285 -8.34 4.61 -2.99
C ALA A 285 -7.31 5.57 -3.60
N TYR A 286 -7.09 5.54 -4.91
CA TYR A 286 -6.19 6.49 -5.58
C TYR A 286 -6.67 7.93 -5.39
N ASP A 287 -7.96 8.20 -5.64
CA ASP A 287 -8.56 9.54 -5.41
C ASP A 287 -8.43 9.99 -3.95
N TYR A 288 -8.63 9.08 -3.01
CA TYR A 288 -8.53 9.38 -1.59
C TYR A 288 -7.07 9.66 -1.17
N PHE A 289 -6.11 8.84 -1.58
CA PHE A 289 -4.73 8.97 -1.11
C PHE A 289 -3.91 10.01 -1.87
N GLN A 290 -4.34 10.43 -3.07
CA GLN A 290 -3.67 11.47 -3.84
C GLN A 290 -3.49 12.76 -3.01
N GLY A 291 -2.23 13.19 -2.87
CA GLY A 291 -1.84 14.35 -2.08
C GLY A 291 -1.88 14.16 -0.55
N LYS A 292 -2.28 12.99 -0.05
CA LYS A 292 -2.22 12.64 1.38
C LYS A 292 -0.97 11.84 1.76
N VAL A 293 -0.41 11.10 0.80
CA VAL A 293 0.73 10.17 0.92
C VAL A 293 1.70 10.37 -0.26
N THR A 294 2.97 10.01 -0.08
CA THR A 294 4.00 10.12 -1.14
C THR A 294 3.88 8.99 -2.15
N HIS A 295 3.58 7.78 -1.67
CA HIS A 295 3.41 6.58 -2.50
C HIS A 295 2.23 5.74 -2.03
N MET A 296 1.56 5.06 -2.96
CA MET A 296 0.49 4.10 -2.71
C MET A 296 0.72 2.85 -3.56
N PHE A 297 0.74 1.69 -2.92
CA PHE A 297 0.99 0.40 -3.55
C PHE A 297 -0.26 -0.47 -3.48
N TRP A 298 -0.76 -0.86 -4.65
CA TRP A 298 -1.86 -1.82 -4.75
C TRP A 298 -1.38 -3.24 -4.45
N TYR A 299 -2.08 -3.97 -3.58
CA TYR A 299 -1.79 -5.36 -3.23
C TYR A 299 -2.88 -6.28 -3.81
N SER A 300 -2.59 -7.10 -4.83
CA SER A 300 -1.33 -7.25 -5.56
C SER A 300 -1.58 -7.48 -7.06
N LEU A 301 -0.50 -7.54 -7.86
CA LEU A 301 -0.52 -8.22 -9.17
C LEU A 301 -0.79 -9.72 -8.99
#